data_AF-A0A0F9CJ64-F1
#
_entry.id   AF-A0A0F9CJ64-F1
#
_cell.length_a   1.000
_cell.length_b   1.000
_cell.length_c   1.000
_cell.angle_alpha   90.00
_cell.angle_beta   90.00
_cell.angle_gamma   90.00
#
_symmetry.space_group_name_H-M   'P 1'
#
loop_
_entity.id
_entity.type
_entity.pdbx_description
1 polymer ?
#
loop_
_entity_poly.entity_id
_entity_poly.type
_entity_poly.pdbx_seq_one_letter_code
_entity_poly.pdbx_strand_id
1 'polypeptide(L)'
;MSLTNDTQDFANGNNDFLQLLHARITRTDTTPDRTVELTATTFLAPDLNLKGGMDSIQFVAHLPITDEFRFDRTLSIATGVTLQLDGEYQTTPTTVTDALLANAANFPLPDRYFNVAVEGCKWKLYQFSDDQRAGTVVLQDNRTVYTGQLGVFMGFLEQMKRAEDTFDASDFEFPDVPLGVVDRGGGVF
;
A
#
# COMPACT_ATOMS: atom_id res chain seq x y z
N MET A 1 4.75 -15.55 4.34
CA MET A 1 6.21 -15.76 4.59
C MET A 1 6.38 -16.69 5.79
N SER A 2 7.21 -17.73 5.73
CA SER A 2 7.38 -18.67 6.85
C SER A 2 8.27 -18.08 7.96
N LEU A 3 7.87 -18.30 9.21
CA LEU A 3 8.55 -17.76 10.38
C LEU A 3 9.49 -18.79 11.02
N THR A 4 10.62 -18.30 11.53
CA THR A 4 11.67 -19.12 12.16
C THR A 4 11.80 -18.79 13.64
N ASN A 5 12.15 -19.80 14.44
CA ASN A 5 12.37 -19.61 15.87
C ASN A 5 13.56 -18.66 16.12
N ASP A 6 13.53 -17.94 17.24
CA ASP A 6 14.61 -17.04 17.68
C ASP A 6 14.95 -15.94 16.66
N THR A 7 13.98 -15.58 15.82
CA THR A 7 14.10 -14.54 14.80
C THR A 7 13.06 -13.45 15.06
N GLN A 8 13.47 -12.18 14.99
CA GLN A 8 12.59 -11.01 15.13
C GLN A 8 12.37 -10.29 13.79
N ASP A 9 13.42 -10.23 12.97
CA ASP A 9 13.45 -9.50 11.71
C ASP A 9 13.45 -10.48 10.54
N PHE A 10 12.58 -10.23 9.57
CA PHE A 10 12.39 -11.08 8.41
C PHE A 10 12.46 -10.27 7.13
N ALA A 11 13.36 -10.65 6.22
CA ALA A 11 13.51 -9.98 4.94
C ALA A 11 12.18 -9.96 4.16
N ASN A 12 11.84 -8.79 3.62
CA ASN A 12 10.73 -8.68 2.69
C ASN A 12 11.12 -9.34 1.36
N GLY A 13 10.30 -10.28 0.90
CA GLY A 13 10.51 -10.98 -0.38
C GLY A 13 9.85 -10.32 -1.58
N ASN A 14 9.07 -9.25 -1.37
CA ASN A 14 8.27 -8.62 -2.41
C ASN A 14 8.97 -7.37 -2.95
N ASN A 15 9.33 -7.41 -4.23
CA ASN A 15 10.03 -6.31 -4.92
C ASN A 15 9.12 -5.10 -5.21
N ASP A 16 7.81 -5.26 -5.06
CA ASP A 16 6.79 -4.25 -5.31
C ASP A 16 6.11 -3.77 -4.03
N PHE A 17 6.69 -4.05 -2.86
CA PHE A 17 6.12 -3.66 -1.58
C PHE A 17 6.19 -2.14 -1.39
N LEU A 18 5.06 -1.50 -1.12
CA LEU A 18 4.98 -0.09 -0.73
C LEU A 18 4.70 0.05 0.76
N GLN A 19 3.62 -0.55 1.23
CA GLN A 19 3.21 -0.45 2.63
C GLN A 19 2.38 -1.64 3.10
N LEU A 20 2.50 -1.97 4.40
CA LEU A 20 1.69 -3.01 5.05
C LEU A 20 0.32 -2.44 5.43
N LEU A 21 -0.77 -3.10 5.05
CA LEU A 21 -2.13 -2.70 5.42
C LEU A 21 -2.68 -3.58 6.54
N HIS A 22 -2.67 -4.89 6.32
CA HIS A 22 -3.15 -5.88 7.28
C HIS A 22 -2.11 -6.96 7.42
N ALA A 23 -1.96 -7.50 8.63
CA ALA A 23 -1.00 -8.54 8.92
C ALA A 23 -1.57 -9.50 9.96
N ARG A 24 -1.25 -10.78 9.82
CA ARG A 24 -1.64 -11.83 10.75
C ARG A 24 -0.57 -12.91 10.83
N ILE A 25 -0.45 -13.53 11.98
CA ILE A 25 0.28 -14.78 12.13
C ILE A 25 -0.70 -15.92 11.94
N THR A 26 -0.36 -16.87 11.10
CA THR A 26 -1.14 -18.07 10.87
C THR A 26 -0.32 -19.29 11.29
N ARG A 27 -0.93 -20.16 12.08
CA ARG A 27 -0.40 -21.47 12.41
C ARG A 27 -0.98 -22.49 11.44
N THR A 28 -0.11 -23.05 10.60
CA THR A 28 -0.48 -23.92 9.48
C THR A 28 -0.33 -25.41 9.78
N ASP A 29 0.20 -25.78 10.96
CA ASP A 29 0.27 -27.17 11.42
C ASP A 29 -1.02 -27.68 12.07
N THR A 30 -2.03 -26.81 12.26
CA THR A 30 -3.33 -27.17 12.83
C THR A 30 -4.42 -27.19 11.77
N THR A 31 -5.45 -28.02 11.93
CA THR A 31 -6.63 -28.02 11.05
C THR A 31 -7.89 -27.84 11.89
N PRO A 32 -8.64 -26.73 11.75
CA PRO A 32 -8.37 -25.59 10.86
C PRO A 32 -7.13 -24.78 11.30
N ASP A 33 -6.57 -24.03 10.36
CA ASP A 33 -5.50 -23.08 10.64
C ASP A 33 -5.94 -22.09 11.72
N ARG A 34 -5.03 -21.76 12.64
CA ARG A 34 -5.29 -20.77 13.68
C ARG A 34 -4.64 -19.45 13.26
N THR A 35 -5.40 -18.36 13.30
CA THR A 35 -4.90 -17.03 12.95
C THR A 35 -4.94 -16.09 14.16
N VAL A 36 -3.97 -15.18 14.22
CA VAL A 36 -3.93 -14.04 15.15
C VAL A 36 -3.62 -12.80 14.34
N GLU A 37 -4.53 -11.83 14.36
CA GLU A 37 -4.36 -10.55 13.68
C GLU A 37 -3.32 -9.69 14.43
N LEU A 38 -2.49 -9.00 13.66
CA LEU A 38 -1.45 -8.09 14.14
C LEU A 38 -1.81 -6.65 13.76
N THR A 39 -1.39 -5.72 14.59
CA THR A 39 -1.46 -4.30 14.27
C THR A 39 -0.20 -3.88 13.53
N ALA A 40 -0.36 -3.41 12.29
CA ALA A 40 0.74 -2.83 11.54
C ALA A 40 1.13 -1.46 12.12
N THR A 41 2.42 -1.22 12.34
CA THR A 41 2.97 0.06 12.81
C THR A 41 4.11 0.53 11.89
N THR A 42 4.46 1.82 11.94
CA THR A 42 5.60 2.37 11.17
C THR A 42 6.95 1.91 11.68
N PHE A 43 7.05 1.70 12.99
CA PHE A 43 8.32 1.52 13.65
C PHE A 43 8.18 0.65 14.89
N LEU A 44 9.17 -0.21 15.08
CA LEU A 44 9.38 -1.00 16.29
C LEU A 44 10.87 -0.97 16.64
N ALA A 45 11.16 -0.65 17.91
CA ALA A 45 12.51 -0.77 18.43
C ALA A 45 12.92 -2.25 18.52
N PRO A 46 14.19 -2.59 18.28
CA PRO A 46 14.66 -3.96 18.42
C PRO A 46 14.56 -4.39 19.90
N ASP A 47 14.01 -5.57 20.14
CA ASP A 47 13.91 -6.17 21.47
C ASP A 47 14.31 -7.64 21.40
N LEU A 48 15.56 -7.90 21.78
CA LEU A 48 16.17 -9.22 21.77
C LEU A 48 16.00 -9.96 23.10
N ASN A 49 15.49 -9.29 24.14
CA ASN A 49 15.42 -9.86 25.48
C ASN A 49 14.07 -10.53 25.73
N LEU A 50 13.01 -10.04 25.09
CA LEU A 50 11.67 -10.59 25.21
C LEU A 50 11.38 -11.54 24.04
N LYS A 51 10.99 -12.76 24.41
CA LYS A 51 10.48 -13.77 23.46
C LYS A 51 8.98 -13.91 23.60
N GLY A 52 8.29 -13.99 22.48
CA GLY A 52 6.84 -14.11 22.40
C GLY A 52 6.40 -15.30 21.55
N GLY A 53 5.41 -16.04 22.02
CA GLY A 53 4.64 -16.95 21.15
C GLY A 53 3.63 -16.17 20.31
N MET A 54 2.96 -16.87 19.39
CA MET A 54 1.94 -16.34 18.49
C MET A 54 0.89 -15.45 19.18
N ASP A 55 0.46 -15.81 20.39
CA ASP A 55 -0.58 -15.08 21.13
C ASP A 55 -0.10 -13.81 21.85
N SER A 56 1.22 -13.63 21.92
CA SER A 56 1.83 -12.53 22.66
C SER A 56 2.45 -11.46 21.77
N ILE A 57 2.54 -11.74 20.47
CA ILE A 57 2.97 -10.78 19.45
C ILE A 57 1.74 -10.01 19.00
N GLN A 58 1.81 -8.68 19.12
CA GLN A 58 0.66 -7.82 18.82
C GLN A 58 0.95 -6.87 17.66
N PHE A 59 2.22 -6.54 17.43
CA PHE A 59 2.61 -5.55 16.43
C PHE A 59 3.63 -6.11 15.44
N VAL A 60 3.56 -5.57 14.23
CA VAL A 60 4.55 -5.77 13.18
C VAL A 60 4.80 -4.44 12.47
N ALA A 61 6.06 -4.16 12.16
CA ALA A 61 6.45 -2.99 11.39
C ALA A 61 7.25 -3.41 10.16
N HIS A 62 7.07 -2.71 9.05
CA HIS A 62 7.99 -2.77 7.92
C HIS A 62 9.03 -1.67 8.07
N LEU A 63 10.31 -2.04 8.05
CA LEU A 63 11.43 -1.12 8.20
C LEU A 63 12.03 -0.84 6.82
N PRO A 64 11.73 0.31 6.18
CA PRO A 64 12.10 0.55 4.79
C PRO A 64 13.61 0.65 4.55
N ILE A 65 14.40 0.97 5.59
CA ILE A 65 15.86 1.10 5.48
C ILE A 65 16.53 -0.26 5.33
N THR A 66 16.06 -1.27 6.06
CA THR A 66 16.61 -2.64 6.01
C THR A 66 15.77 -3.59 5.15
N ASP A 67 14.60 -3.13 4.70
CA ASP A 67 13.58 -3.91 3.98
C ASP A 67 13.20 -5.21 4.71
N GLU A 68 12.88 -5.06 5.99
CA GLU A 68 12.55 -6.17 6.89
C GLU A 68 11.22 -5.92 7.60
N PHE A 69 10.47 -7.01 7.84
CA PHE A 69 9.37 -7.05 8.78
C PHE A 69 9.90 -7.37 10.18
N ARG A 70 9.68 -6.45 11.11
CA ARG A 70 10.05 -6.58 12.52
C ARG A 70 8.81 -6.85 13.35
N PHE A 71 8.85 -7.87 14.20
CA PHE A 71 7.85 -8.09 15.25
C PHE A 71 8.20 -7.31 16.52
N ASP A 72 7.21 -7.05 17.38
CA ASP A 72 7.42 -6.41 18.68
C ASP A 72 8.36 -7.20 19.61
N ARG A 73 8.47 -8.52 19.40
CA ARG A 73 9.28 -9.45 20.18
C ARG A 73 9.89 -10.53 19.29
N THR A 74 10.98 -11.13 19.77
CA THR A 74 11.57 -12.30 19.11
C THR A 74 10.61 -13.50 19.17
N LEU A 75 10.41 -14.20 18.06
CA LEU A 75 9.50 -15.34 18.00
C LEU A 75 10.02 -16.54 18.81
N SER A 76 9.15 -17.10 19.65
CA SER A 76 9.32 -18.40 20.30
C SER A 76 8.39 -19.42 19.65
N ILE A 77 8.96 -20.30 18.83
CA ILE A 77 8.26 -21.33 18.08
C ILE A 77 8.69 -22.70 18.63
N ALA A 78 7.74 -23.43 19.19
CA ALA A 78 7.99 -24.78 19.69
C ALA A 78 8.27 -25.75 18.53
N THR A 79 9.06 -26.80 18.80
CA THR A 79 9.35 -27.84 17.81
C THR A 79 8.07 -28.47 17.27
N GLY A 80 7.94 -28.56 15.95
CA GLY A 80 6.77 -29.12 15.27
C GLY A 80 5.65 -28.12 14.99
N VAL A 81 5.74 -26.88 15.48
CA VAL A 81 4.82 -25.79 15.14
C VAL A 81 5.31 -25.07 13.89
N THR A 82 4.41 -24.77 12.96
CA THR A 82 4.72 -23.99 11.76
C THR A 82 3.90 -22.71 11.77
N LEU A 83 4.59 -21.56 11.81
CA LEU A 83 3.97 -20.24 11.75
C LEU A 83 4.34 -19.55 10.43
N GLN A 84 3.43 -18.74 9.91
CA GLN A 84 3.66 -17.86 8.78
C GLN A 84 3.12 -16.45 9.08
N LEU A 85 3.80 -15.44 8.57
CA LEU A 85 3.26 -14.09 8.42
C LEU A 85 2.48 -14.02 7.11
N ASP A 86 1.19 -13.77 7.22
CA ASP A 86 0.32 -13.44 6.09
C ASP A 86 -0.03 -11.96 6.19
N GLY A 87 0.06 -11.25 5.07
CA GLY A 87 -0.24 -9.82 5.04
C GLY A 87 -0.83 -9.38 3.73
N GLU A 88 -1.66 -8.34 3.81
CA GLU A 88 -2.13 -7.56 2.68
C GLU A 88 -1.31 -6.27 2.65
N TYR A 89 -0.76 -5.94 1.49
CA TYR A 89 0.11 -4.80 1.30
C TYR A 89 -0.29 -4.01 0.06
N GLN A 90 0.01 -2.72 0.07
CA GLN A 90 -0.11 -1.89 -1.12
C GLN A 90 1.14 -2.10 -1.97
N THR A 91 0.93 -2.25 -3.28
CA THR A 91 2.02 -2.37 -4.24
C THR A 91 2.49 -0.99 -4.70
N THR A 92 3.79 -0.83 -4.93
CA THR A 92 4.36 0.35 -5.58
C THR A 92 3.74 0.52 -6.96
N PRO A 93 3.13 1.67 -7.29
CA PRO A 93 2.52 1.89 -8.59
C PRO A 93 3.53 1.68 -9.71
N THR A 94 3.26 0.72 -10.59
CA THR A 94 4.10 0.48 -11.77
C THR A 94 3.65 1.37 -12.93
N THR A 95 4.60 1.85 -13.73
CA THR A 95 4.30 2.57 -14.96
C THR A 95 3.50 1.65 -15.89
N VAL A 96 2.35 2.13 -16.36
CA VAL A 96 1.57 1.41 -17.38
C VAL A 96 2.37 1.41 -18.68
N THR A 97 2.85 0.24 -19.08
CA THR A 97 3.56 0.03 -20.36
C THR A 97 2.64 -0.66 -21.37
N ASP A 98 2.95 -0.53 -22.67
CA ASP A 98 2.20 -1.22 -23.73
C ASP A 98 2.16 -2.74 -23.51
N ALA A 99 3.23 -3.31 -22.96
CA ALA A 99 3.31 -4.74 -22.61
C ALA A 99 2.37 -5.12 -21.45
N LEU A 100 2.19 -4.23 -20.46
CA LEU A 100 1.25 -4.40 -19.36
C LEU A 100 -0.21 -4.28 -19.84
N LEU A 101 -0.48 -3.34 -20.75
CA LEU A 101 -1.80 -3.17 -21.38
C LEU A 101 -2.18 -4.34 -22.28
N ALA A 102 -1.21 -4.92 -22.98
CA ALA A 102 -1.41 -6.08 -23.84
C ALA A 102 -1.71 -7.37 -23.07
N ASN A 103 -1.43 -7.40 -21.76
CA ASN A 103 -1.68 -8.56 -20.91
C ASN A 103 -2.68 -8.21 -19.79
N ALA A 104 -3.97 -8.42 -20.07
CA ALA A 104 -5.07 -8.12 -19.15
C ALA A 104 -4.94 -8.83 -17.78
N ALA A 105 -4.18 -9.93 -17.69
CA ALA A 105 -3.92 -10.62 -16.42
C ALA A 105 -2.95 -9.85 -15.50
N ASN A 106 -2.16 -8.93 -16.07
CA ASN A 106 -1.16 -8.15 -15.34
C ASN A 106 -1.60 -6.71 -15.09
N PHE A 107 -2.76 -6.29 -15.60
CA PHE A 107 -3.26 -4.94 -15.35
C PHE A 107 -3.73 -4.86 -13.89
N PRO A 108 -3.06 -4.07 -13.02
CA PRO A 108 -3.36 -4.04 -11.60
C PRO A 108 -4.58 -3.15 -11.35
N LEU A 109 -5.76 -3.63 -11.74
CA LEU A 109 -7.03 -3.09 -11.27
C LEU A 109 -7.62 -4.07 -10.26
N PRO A 110 -7.52 -3.78 -8.95
CA PRO A 110 -8.24 -4.53 -7.95
C PRO A 110 -9.75 -4.51 -8.26
N ASP A 111 -10.41 -5.66 -8.17
CA ASP A 111 -11.83 -5.81 -8.50
C ASP A 111 -12.73 -4.82 -7.72
N ARG A 112 -12.35 -4.49 -6.48
CA ARG A 112 -13.01 -3.48 -5.63
C ARG A 112 -13.09 -2.08 -6.24
N TYR A 113 -12.19 -1.72 -7.16
CA TYR A 113 -12.14 -0.42 -7.84
C TYR A 113 -12.51 -0.48 -9.31
N PHE A 114 -13.11 -1.58 -9.76
CA PHE A 114 -13.56 -1.73 -11.15
C PHE A 114 -14.48 -0.58 -11.59
N ASN A 115 -15.34 -0.08 -10.69
CA ASN A 115 -16.21 1.06 -10.95
C ASN A 115 -15.42 2.34 -11.31
N VAL A 116 -14.26 2.56 -10.69
CA VAL A 116 -13.40 3.72 -10.97
C VAL A 116 -12.89 3.66 -12.42
N ALA A 117 -12.46 2.47 -12.86
CA ALA A 117 -11.99 2.25 -14.22
C ALA A 117 -13.11 2.41 -15.26
N VAL A 118 -14.32 1.92 -14.98
CA VAL A 118 -15.49 2.08 -15.84
C VAL A 118 -15.81 3.57 -16.05
N GLU A 119 -15.83 4.37 -14.98
CA GLU A 119 -16.11 5.80 -15.08
C GLU A 119 -15.00 6.56 -15.82
N GLY A 120 -13.73 6.15 -15.67
CA GLY A 120 -12.61 6.66 -16.45
C GLY A 120 -12.72 6.37 -17.95
N CYS A 121 -13.11 5.13 -18.31
CA CYS A 121 -13.38 4.75 -19.70
C CYS A 121 -14.54 5.55 -20.30
N LYS A 122 -15.64 5.74 -19.57
CA LYS A 122 -16.77 6.57 -20.00
C LYS A 122 -16.34 8.02 -20.25
N TRP A 123 -15.56 8.60 -19.33
CA TRP A 123 -15.02 9.95 -19.52
C TRP A 123 -14.18 10.05 -20.80
N LYS A 124 -13.27 9.11 -21.05
CA LYS A 124 -12.45 9.10 -22.27
C LYS A 124 -13.26 8.93 -23.54
N LEU A 125 -14.30 8.08 -23.52
CA LEU A 125 -15.21 7.95 -24.67
C LEU A 125 -15.92 9.26 -24.98
N TYR A 126 -16.47 9.95 -23.97
CA TYR A 126 -17.09 11.25 -24.18
C TYR A 126 -16.10 12.33 -24.65
N GLN A 127 -14.86 12.28 -24.16
CA GLN A 127 -13.81 13.18 -24.63
C GLN A 127 -13.47 12.94 -26.10
N PHE A 128 -13.37 11.68 -26.55
CA PHE A 128 -13.10 11.35 -27.95
C PHE A 128 -14.26 11.62 -28.89
N SER A 129 -15.50 11.66 -28.38
CA SER A 129 -16.68 12.01 -29.16
C SER A 129 -17.02 13.50 -29.14
N ASP A 130 -16.15 14.36 -28.58
CA ASP A 130 -16.39 15.78 -28.34
C ASP A 130 -17.75 16.06 -27.66
N ASP A 131 -18.21 15.15 -26.80
CA ASP A 131 -19.48 15.30 -26.09
C ASP A 131 -19.30 16.29 -24.93
N GLN A 132 -20.16 17.31 -24.88
CA GLN A 132 -20.16 18.32 -23.82
C GLN A 132 -20.30 17.71 -22.41
N ARG A 133 -20.85 16.50 -22.29
CA ARG A 133 -20.98 15.74 -21.04
C ARG A 133 -19.65 15.20 -20.52
N ALA A 134 -18.60 15.14 -21.34
CA ALA A 134 -17.23 14.81 -20.88
C ALA A 134 -16.82 15.71 -19.71
N GLY A 135 -17.28 16.97 -19.74
CA GLY A 135 -17.02 17.96 -18.72
C GLY A 135 -15.66 18.63 -18.86
N THR A 136 -15.44 19.65 -18.05
CA THR A 136 -14.26 20.50 -18.08
C THR A 136 -13.69 20.69 -16.68
N VAL A 137 -12.42 21.05 -16.63
CA VAL A 137 -11.73 21.54 -15.44
C VAL A 137 -11.90 23.05 -15.39
N VAL A 138 -12.37 23.58 -14.26
CA VAL A 138 -12.49 25.02 -14.03
C VAL A 138 -11.74 25.36 -12.75
N LEU A 139 -10.92 26.41 -12.78
CA LEU A 139 -10.30 26.94 -11.58
C LEU A 139 -11.26 27.95 -10.95
N GLN A 140 -11.81 27.64 -9.78
CA GLN A 140 -12.70 28.53 -9.04
C GLN A 140 -12.15 28.69 -7.62
N ASP A 141 -11.93 29.93 -7.19
CA ASP A 141 -11.41 30.27 -5.85
C ASP A 141 -10.13 29.49 -5.47
N ASN A 142 -9.17 29.41 -6.41
CA ASN A 142 -7.91 28.67 -6.27
C ASN A 142 -8.10 27.16 -6.00
N ARG A 143 -9.28 26.62 -6.31
CA ARG A 143 -9.59 25.20 -6.27
C ARG A 143 -9.94 24.70 -7.66
N THR A 144 -9.44 23.52 -7.98
CA THR A 144 -9.77 22.83 -9.22
C THR A 144 -11.15 22.17 -9.06
N VAL A 145 -12.12 22.64 -9.83
CA VAL A 145 -13.48 22.08 -9.86
C VAL A 145 -13.64 21.28 -11.15
N TYR A 146 -14.09 20.04 -11.00
CA TYR A 146 -14.36 19.12 -12.12
C TYR A 146 -15.87 19.06 -12.38
N THR A 147 -16.27 19.15 -13.64
CA THR A 147 -17.68 19.12 -14.05
C THR A 147 -17.97 17.91 -14.94
N GLY A 148 -19.26 17.58 -15.13
CA GLY A 148 -19.69 16.49 -16.02
C GLY A 148 -19.14 15.12 -15.60
N GLN A 149 -18.89 14.26 -16.59
CA GLN A 149 -18.37 12.90 -16.38
C GLN A 149 -16.96 12.91 -15.77
N LEU A 150 -16.13 13.91 -16.08
CA LEU A 150 -14.84 14.12 -15.43
C LEU A 150 -14.99 14.32 -13.91
N GLY A 151 -15.99 15.07 -13.47
CA GLY A 151 -16.29 15.25 -12.05
C GLY A 151 -16.68 13.95 -11.35
N VAL A 152 -17.48 13.11 -12.02
CA VAL A 152 -17.86 11.78 -11.51
C VAL A 152 -16.62 10.90 -11.36
N PHE A 153 -15.78 10.82 -12.39
CA PHE A 153 -14.55 10.04 -12.35
C PHE A 153 -13.59 10.51 -11.25
N MET A 154 -13.36 11.82 -11.12
CA MET A 154 -12.51 12.40 -10.07
C MET A 154 -13.07 12.15 -8.67
N GLY A 155 -14.39 12.16 -8.50
CA GLY A 155 -15.03 11.80 -7.22
C GLY A 155 -14.84 10.34 -6.83
N PHE A 156 -14.84 9.42 -7.81
CA PHE A 156 -14.51 8.00 -7.58
C PHE A 156 -13.02 7.79 -7.26
N LEU A 157 -12.12 8.53 -7.92
CA LEU A 157 -10.70 8.53 -7.58
C LEU A 157 -10.45 9.05 -6.16
N GLU A 158 -11.17 10.08 -5.73
CA GLU A 158 -11.03 10.62 -4.38
C GLU A 158 -11.56 9.64 -3.31
N GLN A 159 -12.65 8.92 -3.60
CA GLN A 159 -13.13 7.84 -2.73
C GLN A 159 -12.14 6.68 -2.65
N MET A 160 -11.56 6.29 -3.78
CA MET A 160 -10.49 5.29 -3.82
C MET A 160 -9.31 5.72 -2.97
N LYS A 161 -8.84 6.97 -3.15
CA LYS A 161 -7.77 7.55 -2.34
C LYS A 161 -8.09 7.46 -0.85
N ARG A 162 -9.26 7.92 -0.42
CA ARG A 162 -9.67 7.90 1.00
C ARG A 162 -9.81 6.48 1.56
N ALA A 163 -10.16 5.50 0.74
CA ALA A 163 -10.26 4.11 1.16
C ALA A 163 -8.88 3.45 1.33
N GLU A 164 -7.87 3.92 0.59
CA GLU A 164 -6.48 3.47 0.72
C GLU A 164 -5.67 4.27 1.74
N ASP A 165 -6.12 5.48 2.09
CA ASP A 165 -5.51 6.37 3.08
C ASP A 165 -5.85 5.93 4.51
N THR A 166 -5.31 4.78 4.93
CA THR A 166 -5.53 4.19 6.26
C THR A 166 -4.45 4.57 7.27
N PHE A 167 -3.56 5.51 6.95
CA PHE A 167 -2.37 5.80 7.76
C PHE A 167 -2.48 7.09 8.58
N ASP A 168 -1.79 7.12 9.72
CA ASP A 168 -1.65 8.29 10.58
C ASP A 168 -0.68 9.30 9.92
N ALA A 169 -1.21 10.15 9.04
CA ALA A 169 -0.74 11.47 8.59
C ALA A 169 0.77 11.77 8.34
N SER A 170 1.68 10.80 8.30
CA SER A 170 3.11 11.04 8.03
C SER A 170 3.65 10.10 6.95
N ASP A 171 4.32 10.70 5.96
CA ASP A 171 5.19 10.10 4.93
C ASP A 171 4.61 9.73 3.56
N PHE A 172 3.69 10.53 3.03
CA PHE A 172 3.62 10.73 1.57
C PHE A 172 3.95 12.17 1.20
N GLU A 173 5.24 12.49 1.16
CA GLU A 173 5.71 13.67 0.43
C GLU A 173 5.81 13.28 -1.05
N PHE A 174 4.75 13.57 -1.81
CA PHE A 174 4.89 13.66 -3.25
C PHE A 174 5.85 14.82 -3.56
N PRO A 175 6.67 14.75 -4.61
CA PRO A 175 7.59 15.83 -4.93
C PRO A 175 6.79 17.14 -5.15
N ASP A 176 6.85 18.03 -4.16
CA ASP A 176 6.26 19.37 -4.20
C ASP A 176 6.96 20.30 -5.20
N VAL A 177 8.11 19.85 -5.71
CA VAL A 177 8.93 20.59 -6.66
C VAL A 177 8.78 20.01 -8.07
N PRO A 178 8.29 20.80 -9.05
CA PRO A 178 8.21 20.35 -10.42
C PRO A 178 9.60 20.06 -11.00
N LEU A 179 9.69 19.02 -11.85
CA LEU A 179 10.87 18.67 -12.62
C LEU A 179 11.43 19.92 -13.34
N GLY A 180 12.61 20.37 -12.94
CA GLY A 180 13.31 21.52 -13.56
C GLY A 180 13.72 22.65 -12.62
N VAL A 181 13.42 22.58 -11.31
CA VAL A 181 13.96 23.54 -10.35
C VAL A 181 15.37 23.11 -9.93
N VAL A 182 16.38 23.90 -10.32
CA VAL A 182 17.74 23.77 -9.81
C VAL A 182 17.77 24.41 -8.42
N ASP A 183 17.81 23.59 -7.37
CA ASP A 183 18.09 24.08 -6.03
C ASP A 183 19.52 24.64 -6.01
N ARG A 184 19.64 25.96 -5.87
CA ARG A 184 20.93 26.64 -5.73
C ARG A 184 21.09 27.07 -4.28
N GLY A 185 21.79 26.24 -3.52
CA GLY A 185 22.46 26.60 -2.27
C GLY A 185 21.89 25.83 -1.08
N GLY A 186 22.49 24.75 -0.61
CA GLY A 186 23.90 24.69 -0.21
C GLY A 186 24.08 25.54 1.06
N GLY A 187 23.89 24.93 2.23
CA GLY A 187 23.80 25.62 3.51
C GLY A 187 25.11 26.21 4.03
N VAL A 188 25.00 27.10 5.02
CA VAL A 188 26.01 27.33 6.08
C VAL A 188 25.33 27.95 7.32
N PHE A 189 25.69 27.38 8.48
CA PHE A 189 25.43 27.72 9.90
C PHE A 189 24.10 27.29 10.52
#